data_AF-A0A6J4X9J1-F1
#
_entry.id   AF-A0A6J4X9J1-F1
#
_cell.length_a   1.000
_cell.length_b   1.000
_cell.length_c   1.000
_cell.angle_alpha   90.00
_cell.angle_beta   90.00
_cell.angle_gamma   90.00
#
_symmetry.space_group_name_H-M   'P 1'
#
loop_
_entity.id
_entity.type
_entity.pdbx_description
1 polymer ?
#
loop_
_entity_poly.entity_id
_entity_poly.type
_entity_poly.pdbx_seq_one_letter_code
_entity_poly.pdbx_strand_id
1 'polypeptide(L)' 'MKICRMNVSRQDGSLAILDFHYLVGTMERVQHYEEVHEIGLFTKQEMLTAFSTVGLIAEFEGKQFSERGLYIARTN' A
#
# COMPACT_ATOMS: atom_id res chain seq x y z
N MET A 1 -1.66 26.72 7.74
CA MET A 1 -0.96 25.71 6.93
C MET A 1 -1.87 25.26 5.81
N LYS A 2 -1.38 25.19 4.58
CA LYS A 2 -2.12 24.68 3.41
C LYS A 2 -1.29 23.60 2.74
N ILE A 3 -1.94 22.55 2.25
CA ILE A 3 -1.25 21.41 1.62
C ILE A 3 -1.99 21.07 0.32
N CYS A 4 -1.23 20.95 -0.77
CA CYS A 4 -1.68 20.34 -2.01
C CYS A 4 -0.88 19.06 -2.22
N ARG A 5 -1.56 17.97 -2.57
CA ARG A 5 -0.94 16.70 -2.97
C ARG A 5 -1.45 16.32 -4.34
N MET A 6 -0.52 16.00 -5.24
CA MET A 6 -0.80 15.43 -6.55
C MET A 6 0.08 14.20 -6.73
N ASN A 7 -0.39 13.21 -7.46
CA ASN A 7 0.43 12.05 -7.77
C ASN A 7 0.12 11.46 -9.14
N VAL A 8 1.12 10.79 -9.70
CA VAL A 8 0.95 9.92 -10.85
C VAL A 8 1.09 8.48 -10.36
N SER A 9 0.12 7.64 -10.70
CA SER A 9 0.18 6.21 -10.44
C SER A 9 0.57 5.48 -11.71
N ARG A 10 1.53 4.56 -11.63
CA ARG A 10 1.83 3.60 -12.68
C ARG A 10 1.99 2.21 -12.10
N GLN A 11 1.85 1.21 -12.96
CA GLN A 11 2.18 -0.16 -12.61
C GLN A 11 3.45 -0.57 -13.37
N ASP A 12 4.38 -1.18 -12.66
CA ASP A 12 5.58 -1.80 -13.22
C ASP A 12 5.64 -3.26 -12.76
N GLY A 13 5.27 -4.18 -13.64
CA GLY A 13 5.11 -5.60 -13.30
C GLY A 13 4.15 -5.82 -12.12
N SER A 14 4.69 -6.37 -11.02
CA SER A 14 3.98 -6.64 -9.77
C SER A 14 4.11 -5.51 -8.73
N LEU A 15 4.58 -4.32 -9.13
CA LEU A 15 4.65 -3.14 -8.27
C LEU A 15 3.68 -2.06 -8.76
N ALA A 16 2.92 -1.48 -7.83
CA ALA A 16 2.29 -0.19 -8.02
C ALA A 16 3.28 0.89 -7.57
N ILE A 17 3.63 1.80 -8.48
CA ILE A 17 4.48 2.95 -8.18
C ILE A 17 3.60 4.18 -8.09
N LEU A 18 3.67 4.86 -6.94
CA LEU A 18 2.98 6.12 -6.68
C LEU A 18 4.04 7.21 -6.51
N ASP A 19 4.10 8.11 -7.48
CA ASP A 19 5.00 9.25 -7.46
C ASP A 19 4.23 10.48 -6.95
N PHE A 20 4.48 10.86 -5.71
CA PHE A 20 3.78 11.93 -5.00
C PHE A 20 4.59 13.23 -5.03
N HIS A 21 3.88 14.33 -5.31
CA HIS A 21 4.37 15.68 -5.09
C HIS A 21 3.47 16.40 -4.10
N TYR A 22 4.10 17.11 -3.15
CA TYR A 22 3.43 17.89 -2.11
C TYR A 22 3.89 19.33 -2.15
N LEU A 23 2.96 20.27 -2.16
CA LEU A 23 3.23 21.68 -1.86
C LEU A 23 2.67 22.01 -0.49
N VAL A 24 3.55 22.36 0.45
CA VAL A 24 3.21 22.70 1.83
C VAL A 24 3.47 24.19 2.06
N GLY A 25 2.40 24.95 2.28
CA GLY A 25 2.45 26.37 2.61
C GLY A 25 2.32 26.62 4.11
N THR A 26 3.29 27.31 4.69
CA THR A 26 3.25 27.90 6.04
C THR A 26 3.02 29.42 5.95
N MET A 27 3.10 30.15 7.06
CA MET A 27 3.00 31.61 7.03
C MET A 27 4.24 32.25 6.41
N GLU A 28 5.38 31.55 6.46
CA GLU A 28 6.70 32.06 6.07
C GLU A 28 7.07 31.68 4.64
N ARG A 29 6.65 30.50 4.17
CA ARG A 29 7.09 29.96 2.87
C ARG A 29 6.19 28.87 2.31
N VAL A 30 6.42 28.52 1.04
CA VAL A 30 5.92 27.29 0.40
C VAL A 30 7.10 26.37 0.12
N GLN A 31 6.95 25.09 0.44
CA GLN A 31 7.95 24.06 0.16
C GLN A 31 7.36 22.95 -0.70
N HIS A 32 8.20 22.42 -1.58
CA HIS A 32 7.90 21.27 -2.42
C HIS A 32 8.61 20.04 -1.87
N TYR A 33 7.89 18.93 -1.76
CA TYR A 33 8.40 17.62 -1.35
C TYR A 33 7.97 16.56 -2.35
N GLU A 34 8.79 15.52 -2.48
CA GLU A 34 8.55 14.39 -3.37
C GLU A 34 8.73 13.08 -2.60
N GLU A 35 7.86 12.11 -2.87
CA GLU A 35 7.93 10.76 -2.33
C GLU A 35 7.58 9.75 -3.41
N VAL A 36 8.36 8.67 -3.53
CA VAL A 36 8.04 7.53 -4.39
C VAL A 36 7.72 6.34 -3.52
N HIS A 37 6.49 5.82 -3.62
CA HIS A 37 6.10 4.58 -2.98
C HIS A 37 6.08 3.45 -4.00
N GLU A 38 6.75 2.35 -3.66
CA GLU A 38 6.69 1.09 -4.41
C GLU A 38 5.92 0.07 -3.59
N ILE A 39 4.77 -0.36 -4.09
CA ILE A 39 3.82 -1.20 -3.34
C ILE A 39 3.65 -2.52 -4.08
N GLY A 40 3.97 -3.64 -3.42
CA GLY A 40 3.74 -4.98 -3.95
C GLY A 40 2.27 -5.27 -4.22
N LEU A 41 1.95 -5.61 -5.48
CA LEU A 41 0.64 -6.07 -5.94
C LEU A 41 0.54 -7.60 -5.80
N PHE A 42 0.79 -8.10 -4.60
CA PHE A 42 0.72 -9.53 -4.32
C PHE A 42 -0.69 -10.07 -4.58
N THR A 43 -0.73 -11.17 -5.30
CA THR A 43 -1.95 -11.97 -5.48
C THR A 43 -2.33 -12.63 -4.16
N LYS A 44 -3.62 -13.00 -4.07
CA LYS A 44 -4.10 -13.76 -2.92
C LYS A 44 -3.33 -15.06 -2.71
N GLN A 45 -2.98 -15.74 -3.79
CA GLN A 45 -2.25 -17.00 -3.71
C GLN A 45 -0.84 -16.82 -3.17
N GLU A 46 -0.12 -15.79 -3.61
CA GLU A 46 1.22 -15.48 -3.08
C GLU A 46 1.19 -15.20 -1.58
N MET A 47 0.19 -14.43 -1.12
CA MET A 47 0.01 -14.17 0.31
C MET A 47 -0.29 -15.45 1.09
N LEU A 48 -1.22 -16.29 0.63
CA LEU A 48 -1.53 -17.58 1.28
C LEU A 48 -0.32 -18.51 1.32
N THR A 49 0.46 -18.57 0.24
CA THR A 49 1.71 -19.33 0.18
C THR A 49 2.75 -18.77 1.16
N ALA A 50 2.86 -17.44 1.31
CA ALA A 50 3.77 -16.84 2.27
C ALA A 50 3.41 -17.15 3.74
N PHE A 51 2.12 -17.31 4.05
CA PHE A 51 1.72 -17.81 5.37
C PHE A 51 2.06 -19.29 5.55
N SER A 52 1.80 -20.13 4.54
CA SER A 52 2.05 -21.57 4.66
C SER A 52 3.54 -21.93 4.75
N THR A 53 4.43 -21.12 4.18
CA THR A 53 5.89 -21.35 4.24
C THR A 53 6.44 -21.27 5.67
N VAL A 54 5.75 -20.57 6.57
CA VAL A 54 6.08 -20.48 8.00
C VAL A 54 5.14 -21.33 8.88
N GLY A 55 4.39 -22.25 8.28
CA GLY A 55 3.50 -23.18 9.00
C GLY A 55 2.19 -22.57 9.50
N LEU A 56 1.79 -21.40 8.99
CA LEU A 56 0.52 -20.77 9.33
C LEU A 56 -0.58 -21.19 8.35
N ILE A 57 -1.76 -21.46 8.87
CA ILE A 57 -2.97 -21.65 8.06
C ILE A 57 -3.69 -20.30 8.01
N ALA A 58 -3.78 -19.71 6.82
CA ALA A 58 -4.38 -18.41 6.61
C ALA A 58 -5.65 -18.48 5.77
N GLU A 59 -6.63 -17.69 6.17
CA GLU A 59 -7.88 -17.47 5.46
C GLU A 59 -7.99 -16.00 5.06
N PHE A 60 -8.57 -15.74 3.89
CA PHE A 60 -8.83 -14.37 3.43
C PHE A 60 -10.30 -14.05 3.64
N GLU A 61 -10.55 -13.07 4.50
CA GLU A 61 -11.86 -12.46 4.67
C GLU A 61 -11.95 -11.24 3.75
N GLY A 62 -12.98 -11.20 2.92
CA GLY A 62 -13.13 -10.16 1.90
C GLY A 62 -13.51 -8.78 2.46
N LYS A 63 -14.35 -8.05 1.73
CA LYS A 63 -14.64 -6.63 1.98
C LYS A 63 -15.36 -6.30 3.30
N GLN A 64 -15.62 -7.28 4.17
CA GLN A 64 -16.30 -7.06 5.44
C GLN A 64 -15.50 -6.13 6.39
N PHE A 65 -14.16 -6.11 6.28
CA PHE A 65 -13.30 -5.33 7.18
C PHE A 65 -12.51 -4.21 6.51
N SER A 66 -12.21 -4.33 5.21
CA SER A 66 -11.58 -3.27 4.43
C SER A 66 -11.86 -3.48 2.94
N GLU A 67 -11.76 -2.43 2.12
CA GLU A 67 -11.87 -2.58 0.66
C GLU A 67 -10.83 -3.55 0.06
N ARG A 68 -9.73 -3.79 0.79
CA ARG A 68 -8.62 -4.69 0.43
C ARG A 68 -8.72 -6.07 1.11
N GLY A 69 -9.73 -6.30 1.93
CA GLY A 69 -9.90 -7.50 2.75
C GLY A 69 -8.92 -7.59 3.93
N LEU A 70 -8.85 -8.79 4.52
CA LEU A 70 -8.03 -9.11 5.69
C LEU A 70 -7.58 -10.58 5.61
N TYR A 71 -6.33 -10.87 5.96
CA TYR A 71 -5.86 -12.23 6.18
C TYR A 71 -5.87 -12.55 7.66
N ILE A 72 -6.48 -13.67 8.04
CA ILE A 72 -6.46 -14.20 9.40
C ILE A 72 -5.65 -15.49 9.37
N ALA A 73 -4.51 -15.50 10.05
CA ALA A 73 -3.60 -16.62 10.11
C ALA A 73 -3.53 -17.20 11.53
N ARG A 74 -3.49 -18.54 11.63
CA ARG A 74 -3.42 -19.27 12.90
C ARG A 74 -2.29 -20.30 12.83
N THR A 75 -1.66 -20.57 13.97
CA THR A 75 -0.84 -21.77 14.12
C THR A 75 -1.75 -22.98 14.18
N ASN A 76 -1.30 -24.10 13.64
CA ASN A 76 -1.95 -25.38 13.83
C ASN A 76 -1.84 -25.87 15.28
#